data_AF-A0A7X2HK46-F1
#
_entry.id   AF-A0A7X2HK46-F1
#
_cell.length_a   1.000
_cell.length_b   1.000
_cell.length_c   1.000
_cell.angle_alpha   90.00
_cell.angle_beta   90.00
_cell.angle_gamma   90.00
#
_symmetry.space_group_name_H-M   'P 1'
#
loop_
_entity.id
_entity.type
_entity.pdbx_description
1 polymer ?
#
loop_
_entity_poly.entity_id
_entity_poly.type
_entity_poly.pdbx_seq_one_letter_code
_entity_poly.pdbx_strand_id
1 'polypeptide(L)'
;MTPSAPSTLPDSAPTEADREACLRQLSEYSPDAPDAPVPFSQRLAETEGWSRLYTLTVIEEYKRFAYLAVFAGHPVTPSESIDAAWHLHLQYSKEYWTVFCGEVLRAPLHHAPGIGAPDEDDAYAQHYAQTLESYRRTFGEEPPADVWPRPEQPEAAKAPETVVPTQHAPEPVMPPPASTARSFMPSVWLVIGVSLIAITTNVASDVHMLSYSGPRFLAFYLGVCVMACLLIRGLHRAGYGRNLWGAAGGSVPRQLTPAEAALIAGDATRMAQVAALTLLDAGAIRIVPPAKKKRDRNTYVVANQDRPPERHTNAWTWLARQTQQRSPWPNFRDRLVDDAPEMTDRLRSEGWMWTRGAMRGTTLAAWAIVLATLWLGVMKAFVG
;
A
#
# COMPACT_ATOMS: atom_id res chain seq x y z
N MET A 1 45.53 -36.98 -21.40
CA MET A 1 44.68 -36.73 -20.21
C MET A 1 43.93 -35.45 -20.44
N THR A 2 42.59 -35.54 -20.42
CA THR A 2 41.66 -34.40 -20.33
C THR A 2 41.83 -33.69 -18.98
N PRO A 3 41.26 -32.48 -18.84
CA PRO A 3 39.97 -32.46 -18.17
C PRO A 3 38.90 -31.76 -19.01
N SER A 4 37.78 -32.45 -19.16
CA SER A 4 36.53 -31.95 -19.72
C SER A 4 35.90 -30.97 -18.74
N ALA A 5 35.47 -29.81 -19.24
CA ALA A 5 34.62 -28.90 -18.49
C ALA A 5 33.20 -29.52 -18.34
N PRO A 6 32.53 -29.36 -17.19
CA PRO A 6 31.17 -29.85 -17.02
C PRO A 6 30.21 -28.97 -17.82
N SER A 7 29.63 -29.57 -18.85
CA SER A 7 28.42 -29.08 -19.52
C SER A 7 27.23 -29.36 -18.61
N THR A 8 26.50 -28.33 -18.16
CA THR A 8 25.17 -28.49 -17.57
C THR A 8 24.37 -27.19 -17.73
N LEU A 9 23.73 -27.03 -18.89
CA LEU A 9 22.46 -26.29 -18.99
C LEU A 9 21.44 -27.30 -19.54
N PRO A 10 20.39 -27.66 -18.78
CA PRO A 10 19.28 -28.40 -19.36
C PRO A 10 18.40 -27.41 -20.12
N ASP A 11 18.64 -27.29 -21.43
CA ASP A 11 17.88 -26.48 -22.38
C ASP A 11 16.56 -27.17 -22.81
N SER A 12 15.92 -27.86 -21.86
CA SER A 12 14.68 -28.61 -22.08
C SER A 12 13.53 -27.80 -21.52
N ALA A 13 12.43 -27.65 -22.28
CA ALA A 13 11.21 -27.08 -21.72
C ALA A 13 10.81 -27.85 -20.45
N PRO A 14 10.39 -27.16 -19.38
CA PRO A 14 10.08 -27.80 -18.10
C PRO A 14 9.03 -28.89 -18.27
N THR A 15 9.32 -30.07 -17.75
CA THR A 15 8.45 -31.24 -17.86
C THR A 15 7.26 -31.12 -16.91
N GLU A 16 6.23 -31.95 -17.11
CA GLU A 16 5.09 -32.00 -16.18
C GLU A 16 5.53 -32.40 -14.77
N ALA A 17 6.53 -33.28 -14.65
CA ALA A 17 7.09 -33.66 -13.37
C ALA A 17 7.75 -32.48 -12.65
N ASP A 18 8.42 -31.57 -13.38
CA ASP A 18 9.01 -30.35 -12.81
C ASP A 18 7.93 -29.39 -12.29
N ARG A 19 6.83 -29.27 -13.05
CA ARG A 19 5.66 -28.46 -12.68
C ARG A 19 5.01 -28.97 -11.39
N GLU A 20 4.69 -30.26 -11.33
CA GLU A 20 4.12 -30.89 -10.14
C GLU A 20 5.06 -30.80 -8.92
N ALA A 21 6.37 -30.99 -9.13
CA ALA A 21 7.36 -30.87 -8.08
C ALA A 21 7.41 -29.44 -7.51
N CYS A 22 7.41 -28.42 -8.36
CA CYS A 22 7.41 -27.03 -7.92
C CYS A 22 6.13 -26.67 -7.14
N LEU A 23 4.95 -27.08 -7.62
CA LEU A 23 3.70 -26.87 -6.89
C LEU A 23 3.72 -27.49 -5.49
N ARG A 24 4.27 -28.70 -5.36
CA ARG A 24 4.43 -29.38 -4.07
C ARG A 24 5.35 -28.60 -3.14
N GLN A 25 6.54 -28.23 -3.63
CA GLN A 25 7.51 -27.45 -2.85
C GLN A 25 6.92 -26.11 -2.41
N LEU A 26 6.24 -25.39 -3.31
CA LEU A 26 5.53 -24.17 -2.95
C LEU A 26 4.46 -24.44 -1.89
N SER A 27 3.66 -25.51 -1.99
CA SER A 27 2.62 -25.79 -1.00
C SER A 27 3.17 -26.05 0.41
N GLU A 28 4.37 -26.61 0.51
CA GLU A 28 5.06 -26.88 1.79
C GLU A 28 5.88 -25.68 2.29
N TYR A 29 6.27 -24.79 1.38
CA TYR A 29 7.08 -23.62 1.68
C TYR A 29 6.30 -22.56 2.48
N SER A 30 6.98 -22.02 3.50
CA SER A 30 6.55 -20.86 4.28
C SER A 30 7.71 -19.87 4.38
N PRO A 31 7.49 -18.58 4.03
CA PRO A 31 8.48 -17.53 4.26
C PRO A 31 8.62 -17.14 5.75
N ASP A 32 7.70 -17.61 6.60
CA ASP A 32 7.81 -17.45 8.04
C ASP A 32 8.80 -18.47 8.63
N ALA A 33 10.03 -18.03 8.84
CA ALA A 33 11.02 -18.82 9.56
C ALA A 33 10.58 -19.03 11.02
N PRO A 34 10.57 -20.28 11.54
CA PRO A 34 10.00 -20.61 12.85
C PRO A 34 10.75 -19.95 14.02
N ASP A 35 12.05 -19.69 13.85
CA ASP A 35 12.90 -19.07 14.88
C ASP A 35 13.01 -17.55 14.74
N ALA A 36 12.32 -16.93 13.77
CA ALA A 36 12.39 -15.50 13.56
C ALA A 36 11.63 -14.74 14.67
N PRO A 37 12.25 -13.73 15.32
CA PRO A 37 11.55 -12.90 16.31
C PRO A 37 10.34 -12.14 15.75
N VAL A 38 10.38 -11.82 14.46
CA VAL A 38 9.27 -11.24 13.70
C VAL A 38 9.15 -12.02 12.39
N PRO A 39 8.10 -12.84 12.22
CA PRO A 39 7.85 -13.57 10.99
C PRO A 39 7.67 -12.65 9.76
N PHE A 40 7.93 -13.17 8.57
CA PHE A 40 7.77 -12.45 7.32
C PHE A 40 6.34 -11.91 7.16
N SER A 41 5.34 -12.75 7.43
CA SER A 41 3.92 -12.40 7.35
C SER A 41 3.54 -11.28 8.32
N GLN A 42 4.14 -11.25 9.52
CA GLN A 42 3.92 -10.15 10.46
C GLN A 42 4.53 -8.85 9.93
N ARG A 43 5.78 -8.89 9.43
CA ARG A 43 6.43 -7.71 8.86
C ARG A 43 5.67 -7.18 7.65
N LEU A 44 5.18 -8.07 6.78
CA LEU A 44 4.39 -7.70 5.61
C LEU A 44 3.09 -7.01 6.02
N ALA A 45 2.37 -7.58 6.99
CA ALA A 45 1.15 -6.98 7.53
C ALA A 45 1.39 -5.59 8.13
N GLU A 46 2.47 -5.42 8.90
CA GLU A 46 2.82 -4.14 9.52
C GLU A 46 3.27 -3.09 8.49
N THR A 47 4.00 -3.49 7.45
CA THR A 47 4.52 -2.58 6.42
C THR A 47 3.41 -2.03 5.54
N GLU A 48 2.49 -2.90 5.13
CA GLU A 48 1.40 -2.55 4.20
C GLU A 48 0.09 -2.16 4.90
N GLY A 49 0.04 -2.29 6.23
CA GLY A 49 -1.17 -2.01 7.02
C GLY A 49 -2.28 -3.04 6.82
N TRP A 50 -1.92 -4.27 6.41
CA TRP A 50 -2.87 -5.32 6.07
C TRP A 50 -3.34 -6.12 7.28
N SER A 51 -4.56 -6.66 7.20
CA SER A 51 -5.02 -7.66 8.16
C SER A 51 -4.24 -8.95 7.99
N ARG A 52 -3.99 -9.68 9.10
CA ARG A 52 -3.29 -10.97 9.07
C ARG A 52 -3.87 -11.95 8.05
N LEU A 53 -5.20 -12.03 7.94
CA LEU A 53 -5.85 -12.95 7.01
C LEU A 53 -5.55 -12.55 5.56
N TYR A 54 -5.70 -11.26 5.23
CA TYR A 54 -5.37 -10.76 3.89
C TYR A 54 -3.89 -10.98 3.56
N THR A 55 -2.98 -10.72 4.50
CA THR A 55 -1.55 -10.97 4.31
C THR A 55 -1.25 -12.44 4.00
N LEU A 56 -1.88 -13.38 4.71
CA LEU A 56 -1.71 -14.80 4.43
C LEU A 56 -2.27 -15.18 3.05
N THR A 57 -3.40 -14.58 2.63
CA THR A 57 -3.94 -14.75 1.27
C THR A 57 -2.96 -14.23 0.23
N VAL A 58 -2.41 -13.01 0.41
CA VAL A 58 -1.42 -12.43 -0.50
C VAL A 58 -0.17 -13.31 -0.59
N ILE A 59 0.29 -13.91 0.51
CA ILE A 59 1.46 -14.81 0.50
C ILE A 59 1.18 -16.07 -0.35
N GLU A 60 0.01 -16.68 -0.21
CA GLU A 60 -0.36 -17.84 -1.03
C GLU A 60 -0.51 -17.48 -2.51
N GLU A 61 -1.11 -16.33 -2.82
CA GLU A 61 -1.20 -15.85 -4.20
C GLU A 61 0.15 -15.43 -4.78
N TYR A 62 1.07 -14.92 -3.95
CA TYR A 62 2.44 -14.60 -4.34
C TYR A 62 3.20 -15.87 -4.74
N LYS A 63 3.01 -16.99 -4.02
CA LYS A 63 3.56 -18.29 -4.39
C LYS A 63 3.02 -18.77 -5.75
N ARG A 64 1.73 -18.55 -6.02
CA ARG A 64 1.11 -18.83 -7.34
C ARG A 64 1.67 -17.95 -8.44
N PHE A 65 1.87 -16.66 -8.19
CA PHE A 65 2.54 -15.75 -9.12
C PHE A 65 3.97 -16.22 -9.44
N ALA A 66 4.76 -16.59 -8.43
CA ALA A 66 6.11 -17.08 -8.61
C ALA A 66 6.16 -18.34 -9.47
N TYR A 67 5.19 -19.25 -9.30
CA TYR A 67 5.02 -20.40 -10.20
C TYR A 67 4.77 -19.96 -11.65
N LEU A 68 3.82 -19.04 -11.87
CA LEU A 68 3.52 -18.53 -13.22
C LEU A 68 4.75 -17.88 -13.85
N ALA A 69 5.54 -17.13 -13.09
CA ALA A 69 6.75 -16.48 -13.58
C ALA A 69 7.80 -17.47 -14.12
N VAL A 70 7.84 -18.69 -13.60
CA VAL A 70 8.75 -19.74 -14.07
C VAL A 70 8.16 -20.53 -15.24
N PHE A 71 6.85 -20.80 -15.21
CA PHE A 71 6.24 -21.84 -16.05
C PHE A 71 5.25 -21.37 -17.11
N ALA A 72 4.86 -20.08 -17.13
CA ALA A 72 3.91 -19.54 -18.10
C ALA A 72 4.50 -19.36 -19.51
N GLY A 73 5.84 -19.29 -19.64
CA GLY A 73 6.53 -19.14 -20.92
C GLY A 73 6.42 -17.75 -21.54
N HIS A 74 5.94 -16.77 -20.79
CA HIS A 74 5.88 -15.35 -21.16
C HIS A 74 6.14 -14.48 -19.93
N PRO A 75 6.53 -13.20 -20.09
CA PRO A 75 6.59 -12.27 -18.97
C PRO A 75 5.24 -12.17 -18.26
N VAL A 76 5.25 -12.25 -16.93
CA VAL A 76 4.06 -12.10 -16.09
C VAL A 76 4.17 -10.83 -15.27
N THR A 77 3.01 -10.23 -14.97
CA THR A 77 2.92 -8.99 -14.21
C THR A 77 2.12 -9.25 -12.93
N PRO A 78 2.69 -8.98 -11.74
CA PRO A 78 1.98 -9.12 -10.47
C PRO A 78 0.91 -8.03 -10.31
N SER A 79 -0.05 -8.24 -9.41
CA SER A 79 -0.84 -7.13 -8.87
C SER A 79 -0.03 -6.32 -7.87
N GLU A 80 -0.52 -5.15 -7.46
CA GLU A 80 0.16 -4.27 -6.49
C GLU A 80 0.47 -4.98 -5.16
N SER A 81 -0.46 -5.78 -4.63
CA SER A 81 -0.25 -6.50 -3.36
C SER A 81 0.74 -7.66 -3.50
N ILE A 82 0.73 -8.36 -4.64
CA ILE A 82 1.72 -9.41 -4.96
C ILE A 82 3.12 -8.78 -5.10
N ASP A 83 3.21 -7.64 -5.78
CA ASP A 83 4.46 -6.92 -5.98
C ASP A 83 5.04 -6.40 -4.66
N ALA A 84 4.20 -5.87 -3.76
CA ALA A 84 4.62 -5.48 -2.42
C ALA A 84 5.18 -6.66 -1.60
N ALA A 85 4.50 -7.82 -1.64
CA ALA A 85 5.01 -9.04 -0.99
C ALA A 85 6.35 -9.50 -1.59
N TRP A 86 6.47 -9.47 -2.91
CA TRP A 86 7.70 -9.82 -3.61
C TRP A 86 8.85 -8.87 -3.27
N HIS A 87 8.59 -7.55 -3.27
CA HIS A 87 9.53 -6.53 -2.87
C HIS A 87 10.05 -6.72 -1.45
N LEU A 88 9.16 -7.04 -0.51
CA LEU A 88 9.60 -7.36 0.85
C LEU A 88 10.47 -8.61 0.88
N HIS A 89 10.10 -9.66 0.15
CA HIS A 89 10.84 -10.92 0.12
C HIS A 89 12.27 -10.75 -0.44
N LEU A 90 12.46 -9.87 -1.43
CA LEU A 90 13.79 -9.53 -1.95
C LEU A 90 14.72 -8.92 -0.89
N GLN A 91 14.18 -8.27 0.15
CA GLN A 91 14.98 -7.75 1.26
C GLN A 91 15.56 -8.88 2.14
N TYR A 92 14.95 -10.06 2.12
CA TYR A 92 15.46 -11.28 2.74
C TYR A 92 16.43 -12.01 1.80
N SER A 93 17.35 -11.26 1.20
CA SER A 93 18.14 -11.67 0.02
C SER A 93 18.79 -13.04 0.12
N LYS A 94 19.36 -13.40 1.28
CA LYS A 94 19.94 -14.74 1.48
C LYS A 94 18.87 -15.83 1.39
N GLU A 95 17.79 -15.69 2.14
CA GLU A 95 16.68 -16.65 2.15
C GLU A 95 16.04 -16.71 0.76
N TYR A 96 15.72 -15.57 0.17
CA TYR A 96 15.14 -15.45 -1.17
C TYR A 96 15.96 -16.16 -2.26
N TRP A 97 17.28 -15.93 -2.29
CA TRP A 97 18.11 -16.51 -3.35
C TRP A 97 18.48 -17.97 -3.09
N THR A 98 18.74 -18.35 -1.84
CA THR A 98 19.24 -19.70 -1.53
C THR A 98 18.12 -20.71 -1.34
N VAL A 99 17.05 -20.32 -0.65
CA VAL A 99 15.93 -21.21 -0.31
C VAL A 99 14.81 -21.04 -1.33
N PHE A 100 14.19 -19.86 -1.43
CA PHE A 100 13.03 -19.69 -2.30
C PHE A 100 13.35 -19.89 -3.79
N CYS A 101 14.35 -19.19 -4.34
CA CYS A 101 14.74 -19.38 -5.74
C CYS A 101 15.51 -20.69 -5.96
N GLY A 102 16.44 -21.02 -5.06
CA GLY A 102 17.37 -22.15 -5.23
C GLY A 102 16.75 -23.52 -5.00
N GLU A 103 15.99 -23.67 -3.92
CA GLU A 103 15.45 -24.96 -3.47
C GLU A 103 13.97 -25.14 -3.83
N VAL A 104 13.15 -24.10 -3.63
CA VAL A 104 11.68 -24.18 -3.81
C VAL A 104 11.29 -24.03 -5.29
N LEU A 105 11.63 -22.90 -5.91
CA LEU A 105 11.34 -22.63 -7.32
C LEU A 105 12.27 -23.38 -8.26
N ARG A 106 13.52 -23.62 -7.82
CA ARG A 106 14.63 -24.17 -8.62
C ARG A 106 14.86 -23.38 -9.91
N ALA A 107 14.54 -22.10 -9.89
CA ALA A 107 14.66 -21.17 -11.00
C ALA A 107 14.91 -19.76 -10.44
N PRO A 108 15.75 -18.96 -11.11
CA PRO A 108 15.95 -17.58 -10.69
C PRO A 108 14.71 -16.75 -11.01
N LEU A 109 14.20 -16.03 -10.01
CA LEU A 109 13.14 -15.05 -10.18
C LEU A 109 13.72 -13.66 -9.94
N HIS A 110 13.96 -12.91 -11.01
CA HIS A 110 14.51 -11.55 -10.93
C HIS A 110 13.39 -10.51 -10.99
N HIS A 111 13.46 -9.51 -10.11
CA HIS A 111 12.65 -8.31 -10.23
C HIS A 111 13.39 -7.30 -11.11
N ALA A 112 12.68 -6.69 -12.06
CA ALA A 112 13.22 -5.67 -12.93
C ALA A 112 12.38 -4.39 -12.74
N PRO A 113 13.02 -3.24 -12.44
CA PRO A 113 12.29 -1.99 -12.32
C PRO A 113 11.74 -1.56 -13.69
N GLY A 114 10.59 -0.88 -13.67
CA GLY A 114 10.10 -0.18 -14.86
C GLY A 114 11.10 0.87 -15.33
N ILE A 115 11.24 1.01 -16.64
CA ILE A 115 12.21 1.91 -17.28
C ILE A 115 11.61 3.30 -17.59
N GLY A 116 10.31 3.49 -17.34
CA GLY A 116 9.58 4.74 -17.55
C GLY A 116 9.26 5.01 -19.02
N ALA A 117 9.03 3.99 -19.82
CA ALA A 117 8.75 4.16 -21.25
C ALA A 117 7.31 4.68 -21.48
N PRO A 118 7.05 5.48 -22.53
CA PRO A 118 5.73 6.09 -22.76
C PRO A 118 4.57 5.08 -22.94
N ASP A 119 4.85 3.91 -23.50
CA ASP A 119 3.87 2.84 -23.77
C ASP A 119 3.97 1.69 -22.74
N GLU A 120 4.72 1.89 -21.66
CA GLU A 120 4.99 0.84 -20.67
C GLU A 120 3.73 0.44 -19.89
N ASP A 121 2.87 1.41 -19.57
CA ASP A 121 1.61 1.19 -18.87
C ASP A 121 0.66 0.28 -19.67
N ASP A 122 0.57 0.49 -21.00
CA ASP A 122 -0.25 -0.33 -21.89
C ASP A 122 0.32 -1.76 -22.01
N ALA A 123 1.65 -1.89 -22.08
CA ALA A 123 2.33 -3.19 -22.08
C ALA A 123 2.13 -3.92 -20.74
N TYR A 124 2.20 -3.22 -19.60
CA TYR A 124 1.91 -3.79 -18.28
C TYR A 124 0.47 -4.24 -18.15
N ALA A 125 -0.49 -3.45 -18.62
CA ALA A 125 -1.90 -3.83 -18.62
C ALA A 125 -2.14 -5.10 -19.46
N GLN A 126 -1.49 -5.20 -20.63
CA GLN A 126 -1.58 -6.38 -21.48
C GLN A 126 -0.95 -7.62 -20.82
N HIS A 127 0.26 -7.50 -20.26
CA HIS A 127 0.92 -8.61 -19.57
C HIS A 127 0.18 -9.04 -18.29
N TYR A 128 -0.43 -8.09 -17.58
CA TYR A 128 -1.27 -8.38 -16.42
C TYR A 128 -2.52 -9.17 -16.84
N ALA A 129 -3.21 -8.77 -17.90
CA ALA A 129 -4.34 -9.53 -18.44
C ALA A 129 -3.95 -10.95 -18.87
N GLN A 130 -2.79 -11.10 -19.53
CA GLN A 130 -2.23 -12.42 -19.88
C GLN A 130 -1.87 -13.25 -18.65
N THR A 131 -1.38 -12.61 -17.58
CA THR A 131 -1.08 -13.27 -16.30
C THR A 131 -2.32 -13.85 -15.67
N LEU A 132 -3.44 -13.10 -15.62
CA LEU A 132 -4.72 -13.59 -15.11
C LEU A 132 -5.25 -14.78 -15.95
N GLU A 133 -5.03 -14.76 -17.26
CA GLU A 133 -5.43 -15.89 -18.11
C GLU A 133 -4.56 -17.13 -17.89
N SER A 134 -3.24 -16.96 -17.77
CA SER A 134 -2.34 -18.05 -17.40
C SER A 134 -2.67 -18.61 -16.01
N TYR A 135 -3.02 -17.75 -15.04
CA TYR A 135 -3.52 -18.18 -13.74
C TYR A 135 -4.73 -19.13 -13.89
N ARG A 136 -5.77 -18.71 -14.62
CA ARG A 136 -6.98 -19.54 -14.82
C ARG A 136 -6.67 -20.88 -15.46
N ARG A 137 -5.82 -20.88 -16.49
CA ARG A 137 -5.42 -22.10 -17.20
C ARG A 137 -4.63 -23.05 -16.31
N THR A 138 -3.74 -22.52 -15.48
CA THR A 138 -2.87 -23.31 -14.60
C THR A 138 -3.61 -23.87 -13.40
N PHE A 139 -4.42 -23.06 -12.70
CA PHE A 139 -5.03 -23.45 -11.43
C PHE A 139 -6.49 -23.89 -11.53
N GLY A 140 -7.14 -23.66 -12.69
CA GLY A 140 -8.53 -24.06 -12.92
C GLY A 140 -9.56 -23.28 -12.10
N GLU A 141 -9.15 -22.16 -11.50
CA GLU A 141 -9.96 -21.30 -10.65
C GLU A 141 -9.76 -19.82 -10.98
N GLU A 142 -10.72 -19.00 -10.59
CA GLU A 142 -10.62 -17.54 -10.76
C GLU A 142 -9.70 -16.98 -9.66
N PRO A 143 -8.73 -16.11 -9.99
CA PRO A 143 -7.89 -15.49 -8.97
C PRO A 143 -8.74 -14.62 -8.01
N PRO A 144 -8.43 -14.62 -6.69
CA PRO A 144 -9.18 -13.81 -5.72
C PRO A 144 -9.14 -12.32 -6.08
N ALA A 145 -10.31 -11.71 -6.30
CA ALA A 145 -10.40 -10.33 -6.81
C ALA A 145 -9.86 -9.26 -5.85
N ASP A 146 -9.74 -9.60 -4.56
CA ASP A 146 -9.13 -8.75 -3.52
C ASP A 146 -7.60 -8.74 -3.57
N VAL A 147 -6.97 -9.77 -4.14
CA VAL A 147 -5.51 -9.83 -4.38
C VAL A 147 -5.17 -9.55 -5.85
N TRP A 148 -6.05 -9.94 -6.76
CA TRP A 148 -5.93 -9.76 -8.21
C TRP A 148 -7.08 -8.92 -8.76
N PRO A 149 -7.02 -7.57 -8.65
CA PRO A 149 -8.04 -6.70 -9.21
C PRO A 149 -8.22 -6.93 -10.71
N ARG A 150 -9.46 -6.89 -11.19
CA ARG A 150 -9.72 -7.00 -12.63
C ARG A 150 -9.38 -5.68 -13.33
N PRO A 151 -8.76 -5.71 -14.50
CA PRO A 151 -8.65 -4.53 -15.34
C PRO A 151 -10.05 -3.97 -15.60
N GLU A 152 -10.25 -2.67 -15.40
CA GLU A 152 -11.49 -2.00 -15.79
C GLU A 152 -11.70 -2.26 -17.29
N GLN A 153 -12.76 -2.98 -17.65
CA GLN A 153 -13.17 -3.02 -19.04
C GLN A 153 -13.63 -1.61 -19.42
N PRO A 154 -13.21 -1.04 -20.57
CA PRO A 154 -13.80 0.17 -21.08
C PRO A 154 -15.30 -0.09 -21.22
N GLU A 155 -16.10 0.47 -20.31
CA GLU A 155 -17.54 0.30 -20.32
C GLU A 155 -18.04 0.89 -21.63
N ALA A 156 -18.50 0.03 -22.54
CA ALA A 156 -19.04 0.43 -23.83
C ALA A 156 -20.13 1.48 -23.58
N ALA A 157 -19.85 2.70 -24.02
CA ALA A 157 -20.69 3.89 -24.03
C ALA A 157 -22.17 3.61 -23.72
N LYS A 158 -22.55 3.66 -22.43
CA LYS A 158 -23.93 3.92 -22.08
C LYS A 158 -24.16 5.42 -22.24
N ALA A 159 -25.11 5.72 -23.11
CA ALA A 159 -25.55 7.07 -23.46
C ALA A 159 -25.76 7.95 -22.22
N PRO A 160 -25.47 9.27 -22.30
CA PRO A 160 -25.63 10.17 -21.18
C PRO A 160 -27.11 10.24 -20.80
N GLU A 161 -27.44 9.63 -19.66
CA GLU A 161 -28.72 9.83 -19.00
C GLU A 161 -28.73 11.27 -18.49
N THR A 162 -29.68 12.04 -18.99
CA THR A 162 -29.80 13.49 -18.83
C THR A 162 -29.94 13.84 -17.35
N VAL A 163 -28.83 14.21 -16.71
CA VAL A 163 -28.86 14.82 -15.37
C VAL A 163 -29.37 16.24 -15.52
N VAL A 164 -30.64 16.45 -15.17
CA VAL A 164 -31.21 17.79 -14.96
C VAL A 164 -30.49 18.42 -13.76
N PRO A 165 -29.78 19.55 -13.91
CA PRO A 165 -29.17 20.21 -12.77
C PRO A 165 -30.27 20.93 -11.98
N THR A 166 -30.61 20.40 -10.81
CA THR A 166 -31.35 21.19 -9.81
C THR A 166 -30.37 22.18 -9.21
N GLN A 167 -30.45 23.44 -9.64
CA GLN A 167 -29.75 24.55 -9.00
C GLN A 167 -30.35 24.74 -7.60
N HIS A 168 -29.67 24.22 -6.58
CA HIS A 168 -29.76 24.77 -5.23
C HIS A 168 -28.59 25.74 -5.06
N ALA A 169 -28.92 27.02 -4.86
CA ALA A 169 -27.97 28.04 -4.48
C ALA A 169 -27.30 27.63 -3.16
N PRO A 170 -25.97 27.64 -3.05
CA PRO A 170 -25.32 27.43 -1.77
C PRO A 170 -25.64 28.61 -0.86
N GLU A 171 -26.35 28.37 0.24
CA GLU A 171 -26.34 29.32 1.36
C GLU A 171 -24.88 29.53 1.80
N PRO A 172 -24.49 30.77 2.13
CA PRO A 172 -23.16 31.04 2.63
C PRO A 172 -23.02 30.46 4.03
N VAL A 173 -22.61 29.20 4.14
CA VAL A 173 -22.09 28.65 5.38
C VAL A 173 -20.77 29.36 5.66
N MET A 174 -20.81 30.36 6.54
CA MET A 174 -19.60 30.96 7.07
C MET A 174 -18.72 29.85 7.66
N PRO A 175 -17.43 29.76 7.30
CA PRO A 175 -16.53 28.85 8.00
C PRO A 175 -16.49 29.24 9.49
N PRO A 176 -16.48 28.28 10.42
CA PRO A 176 -16.24 28.60 11.82
C PRO A 176 -14.91 29.35 11.94
N PRO A 177 -14.77 30.27 12.92
CA PRO A 177 -13.55 31.04 13.08
C PRO A 177 -12.39 30.05 13.21
N ALA A 178 -11.46 30.12 12.26
CA ALA A 178 -10.23 29.36 12.31
C ALA A 178 -9.60 29.62 13.67
N SER A 179 -9.63 28.62 14.55
CA SER A 179 -8.94 28.72 15.82
C SER A 179 -7.49 29.06 15.47
N THR A 180 -7.04 30.21 15.95
CA THR A 180 -5.69 30.73 15.79
C THR A 180 -4.72 29.93 16.66
N ALA A 181 -4.78 28.60 16.60
CA ALA A 181 -3.67 27.74 16.93
C ALA A 181 -2.71 27.82 15.74
N ARG A 182 -2.07 29.00 15.61
CA ARG A 182 -0.93 29.24 14.73
C ARG A 182 0.02 28.08 14.97
N SER A 183 0.13 27.20 13.97
CA SER A 183 1.09 26.11 13.92
C SER A 183 2.48 26.72 14.11
N PHE A 184 2.95 26.75 15.35
CA PHE A 184 4.25 27.32 15.72
C PHE A 184 5.39 26.37 15.33
N MET A 185 5.09 25.15 14.88
CA MET A 185 6.08 24.10 14.68
C MET A 185 6.85 24.15 13.33
N PRO A 186 6.26 24.45 12.15
CA PRO A 186 7.05 24.54 10.91
C PRO A 186 8.01 25.74 10.92
N SER A 187 7.63 26.85 11.57
CA SER A 187 8.49 28.04 11.63
C SER A 187 9.73 27.85 12.50
N VAL A 188 9.64 27.10 13.60
CA VAL A 188 10.81 26.82 14.47
C VAL A 188 11.85 25.94 13.75
N TRP A 189 11.42 24.92 13.00
CA TRP A 189 12.34 24.08 12.24
C TRP A 189 12.93 24.77 11.01
N LEU A 190 12.16 25.65 10.37
CA LEU A 190 12.65 26.49 9.27
C LEU A 190 13.65 27.54 9.80
N VAL A 191 13.40 28.10 10.99
CA VAL A 191 14.36 28.97 11.69
C VAL A 191 15.61 28.19 12.12
N ILE A 192 15.49 26.97 12.65
CA ILE A 192 16.66 26.13 12.97
C ILE A 192 17.45 25.77 11.71
N GLY A 193 16.78 25.41 10.61
CA GLY A 193 17.42 25.13 9.33
C GLY A 193 18.10 26.36 8.71
N VAL A 194 17.43 27.51 8.72
CA VAL A 194 17.97 28.79 8.23
C VAL A 194 19.08 29.31 9.15
N SER A 195 18.97 29.15 10.46
CA SER A 195 20.05 29.44 11.40
C SER A 195 21.22 28.50 11.21
N LEU A 196 21.00 27.21 10.91
CA LEU A 196 22.08 26.28 10.60
C LEU A 196 22.76 26.63 9.27
N ILE A 197 22.00 27.07 8.25
CA ILE A 197 22.51 27.57 6.97
C ILE A 197 23.26 28.89 7.14
N ALA A 198 22.75 29.82 7.96
CA ALA A 198 23.39 31.10 8.27
C ALA A 198 24.66 30.90 9.10
N ILE A 199 24.66 29.94 10.03
CA ILE A 199 25.85 29.57 10.81
C ILE A 199 26.88 28.88 9.90
N THR A 200 26.48 27.99 8.99
CA THR A 200 27.44 27.36 8.05
C THR A 200 27.98 28.33 7.00
N THR A 201 27.19 29.29 6.53
CA THR A 201 27.66 30.32 5.58
C THR A 201 28.50 31.42 6.23
N ASN A 202 28.15 31.86 7.44
CA ASN A 202 28.90 32.92 8.14
C ASN A 202 30.22 32.39 8.77
N VAL A 203 30.24 31.12 9.24
CA VAL A 203 31.47 30.46 9.70
C VAL A 203 32.39 30.09 8.52
N ALA A 204 31.84 29.84 7.33
CA ALA A 204 32.66 29.56 6.13
C ALA A 204 33.39 30.79 5.57
N SER A 205 32.91 32.02 5.86
CA SER A 205 33.57 33.25 5.42
C SER A 205 34.76 33.66 6.30
N ASP A 206 34.77 33.32 7.58
CA ASP A 206 35.83 33.77 8.53
C ASP A 206 36.76 32.66 9.04
N VAL A 207 36.49 31.39 8.75
CA VAL A 207 37.30 30.27 9.26
C VAL A 207 37.89 29.48 8.10
N HIS A 208 39.19 29.20 8.21
CA HIS A 208 40.04 28.30 7.40
C HIS A 208 39.49 26.86 7.21
N MET A 209 38.20 26.68 6.93
CA MET A 209 37.50 25.40 6.88
C MET A 209 37.65 24.72 5.50
N LEU A 210 37.64 25.52 4.43
CA LEU A 210 37.90 25.05 3.06
C LEU A 210 39.39 24.78 2.80
N SER A 211 40.28 25.31 3.64
CA SER A 211 41.73 25.11 3.58
C SER A 211 42.22 23.92 4.42
N TYR A 212 41.31 23.14 5.01
CA TYR A 212 41.67 21.87 5.63
C TYR A 212 42.22 20.87 4.60
N SER A 213 43.29 20.17 5.01
CA SER A 213 43.83 19.01 4.28
C SER A 213 42.74 17.96 4.05
N GLY A 214 42.72 17.32 2.89
CA GLY A 214 41.67 16.37 2.45
C GLY A 214 41.12 15.43 3.54
N PRO A 215 41.96 14.72 4.33
CA PRO A 215 41.48 13.81 5.36
C PRO A 215 40.75 14.50 6.53
N ARG A 216 41.19 15.70 6.94
CA ARG A 216 40.55 16.48 8.01
C ARG A 216 39.20 17.05 7.57
N PHE A 217 39.12 17.49 6.31
CA PHE A 217 37.85 17.91 5.72
C PHE A 217 36.86 16.74 5.64
N LEU A 218 37.31 15.55 5.22
CA LEU A 218 36.45 14.37 5.11
C LEU A 218 35.89 13.93 6.47
N ALA A 219 36.72 13.90 7.53
CA ALA A 219 36.27 13.58 8.88
C ALA A 219 35.24 14.60 9.41
N PHE A 220 35.47 15.89 9.16
CA PHE A 220 34.52 16.95 9.50
C PHE A 220 33.20 16.80 8.72
N TYR A 221 33.27 16.58 7.41
CA TYR A 221 32.12 16.39 6.53
C TYR A 221 31.28 15.18 6.94
N LEU A 222 31.92 14.05 7.29
CA LEU A 222 31.23 12.87 7.80
C LEU A 222 30.48 13.17 9.10
N GLY A 223 31.06 13.97 10.00
CA GLY A 223 30.40 14.44 11.22
C GLY A 223 29.15 15.28 10.93
N VAL A 224 29.21 16.16 9.93
CA VAL A 224 28.05 16.96 9.47
C VAL A 224 26.95 16.05 8.90
N CYS A 225 27.31 15.04 8.11
CA CYS A 225 26.36 14.05 7.59
C CYS A 225 25.66 13.26 8.71
N VAL A 226 26.40 12.80 9.72
CA VAL A 226 25.82 12.10 10.87
C VAL A 226 24.85 13.00 11.63
N MET A 227 25.21 14.26 11.88
CA MET A 227 24.32 15.22 12.54
C MET A 227 23.05 15.51 11.73
N ALA A 228 23.16 15.61 10.40
CA ALA A 228 22.01 15.74 9.50
C ALA A 228 21.08 14.52 9.59
N CYS A 229 21.62 13.30 9.58
CA CYS A 229 20.83 12.08 9.77
C CYS A 229 20.10 12.06 11.12
N LEU A 230 20.77 12.48 12.20
CA LEU A 230 20.15 12.55 13.53
C LEU A 230 19.03 13.61 13.59
N LEU A 231 19.21 14.76 12.94
CA LEU A 231 18.17 15.79 12.83
C LEU A 231 16.94 15.29 12.07
N ILE A 232 17.13 14.62 10.93
CA ILE A 232 16.04 14.03 10.15
C ILE A 232 15.30 12.97 10.98
N ARG A 233 16.03 12.10 11.67
CA ARG A 233 15.45 11.07 12.55
C ARG A 233 14.66 11.70 13.71
N GLY A 234 15.18 12.79 14.30
CA GLY A 234 14.49 13.57 15.33
C GLY A 234 13.20 14.21 14.82
N LEU A 235 13.23 14.81 13.62
CA LEU A 235 12.08 15.42 12.96
C LEU A 235 10.98 14.38 12.68
N HIS A 236 11.35 13.21 12.14
CA HIS A 236 10.43 12.10 11.95
C HIS A 236 9.87 11.60 13.29
N ARG A 237 10.71 11.36 14.31
CA ARG A 237 10.24 10.88 15.61
C ARG A 237 9.29 11.87 16.29
N ALA A 238 9.56 13.16 16.21
CA ALA A 238 8.71 14.20 16.80
C ALA A 238 7.40 14.41 16.04
N GLY A 239 7.42 14.36 14.70
CA GLY A 239 6.23 14.48 13.85
C GLY A 239 5.29 13.29 13.97
N TYR A 240 5.83 12.08 13.91
CA TYR A 240 5.04 10.85 13.98
C TYR A 240 4.65 10.48 15.43
N GLY A 241 5.50 10.79 16.42
CA GLY A 241 5.25 10.42 17.81
C GLY A 241 4.23 11.29 18.55
N ARG A 242 3.99 12.54 18.11
CA ARG A 242 3.01 13.44 18.73
C ARG A 242 1.62 13.39 18.10
N ASN A 243 1.54 13.01 16.82
CA ASN A 243 0.33 13.07 16.01
C ASN A 243 0.13 11.72 15.27
N LEU A 244 0.07 10.59 16.00
CA LEU A 244 -0.02 9.26 15.37
C LEU A 244 -1.23 9.12 14.43
N TRP A 245 -2.32 9.84 14.72
CA TRP A 245 -3.62 9.69 14.05
C TRP A 245 -4.22 11.03 13.63
N GLY A 246 -3.40 12.00 13.20
CA GLY A 246 -3.88 13.30 12.71
C GLY A 246 -3.59 14.48 13.64
N ALA A 247 -4.17 15.64 13.31
CA ALA A 247 -3.86 16.94 13.92
C ALA A 247 -4.80 17.32 15.08
N ALA A 248 -5.79 16.48 15.41
CA ALA A 248 -6.71 16.72 16.51
C ALA A 248 -5.96 16.65 17.86
N GLY A 249 -5.58 17.82 18.37
CA GLY A 249 -4.91 17.97 19.66
C GLY A 249 -5.87 17.69 20.81
N GLY A 250 -5.96 16.43 21.26
CA GLY A 250 -6.50 16.02 22.56
C GLY A 250 -8.00 16.22 22.82
N SER A 251 -8.69 17.09 22.08
CA SER A 251 -10.14 17.29 22.15
C SER A 251 -10.81 16.54 21.00
N VAL A 252 -11.21 15.31 21.27
CA VAL A 252 -12.02 14.48 20.37
C VAL A 252 -13.37 15.17 20.10
N PRO A 253 -13.67 15.64 18.87
CA PRO A 253 -14.85 16.47 18.61
C PRO A 253 -16.18 15.74 18.81
N ARG A 254 -16.19 14.42 18.57
CA ARG A 254 -17.36 13.54 18.69
C ARG A 254 -16.95 12.09 18.88
N GLN A 255 -17.87 11.23 19.29
CA GLN A 255 -17.60 9.79 19.30
C GLN A 255 -17.51 9.24 17.87
N LEU A 256 -16.50 8.40 17.62
CA LEU A 256 -16.36 7.66 16.37
C LEU A 256 -17.42 6.57 16.30
N THR A 257 -17.98 6.41 15.11
CA THR A 257 -18.86 5.26 14.85
C THR A 257 -18.03 3.97 14.74
N PRO A 258 -18.63 2.79 14.96
CA PRO A 258 -17.91 1.52 14.82
C PRO A 258 -17.25 1.36 13.45
N ALA A 259 -17.91 1.79 12.37
CA ALA A 259 -17.37 1.74 11.01
C ALA A 259 -16.21 2.73 10.80
N GLU A 260 -16.29 3.94 11.34
CA GLU A 260 -15.18 4.92 11.30
C GLU A 260 -13.98 4.45 12.11
N ALA A 261 -14.20 3.91 13.31
CA ALA A 261 -13.15 3.32 14.13
C ALA A 261 -12.50 2.11 13.43
N ALA A 262 -13.30 1.31 12.73
CA ALA A 262 -12.82 0.18 11.94
C ALA A 262 -12.01 0.61 10.71
N LEU A 263 -12.40 1.73 10.07
CA LEU A 263 -11.66 2.34 8.97
C LEU A 263 -10.32 2.92 9.45
N ILE A 264 -10.32 3.57 10.62
CA ILE A 264 -9.10 4.10 11.23
C ILE A 264 -8.19 2.94 11.63
N ALA A 265 -8.68 1.97 12.39
CA ALA A 265 -7.88 0.85 12.90
C ALA A 265 -7.50 -0.21 11.85
N GLY A 266 -7.91 -0.06 10.59
CA GLY A 266 -7.64 -1.00 9.51
C GLY A 266 -7.87 -0.38 8.15
N ASP A 267 -8.64 -1.05 7.31
CA ASP A 267 -8.89 -0.65 5.92
C ASP A 267 -10.40 -0.53 5.62
N ALA A 268 -10.71 -0.17 4.37
CA ALA A 268 -12.09 -0.08 3.89
C ALA A 268 -12.84 -1.43 3.98
N THR A 269 -12.11 -2.55 3.91
CA THR A 269 -12.70 -3.89 4.04
C THR A 269 -13.16 -4.17 5.46
N ARG A 270 -12.34 -3.85 6.47
CA ARG A 270 -12.68 -3.95 7.88
C ARG A 270 -13.83 -3.02 8.23
N MET A 271 -13.81 -1.81 7.67
CA MET A 271 -14.93 -0.88 7.75
C MET A 271 -16.23 -1.49 7.21
N ALA A 272 -16.20 -2.07 6.01
CA ALA A 272 -17.37 -2.71 5.39
C ALA A 272 -17.89 -3.91 6.20
N GLN A 273 -17.01 -4.70 6.81
CA GLN A 273 -17.41 -5.79 7.71
C GLN A 273 -18.14 -5.26 8.95
N VAL A 274 -17.60 -4.22 9.61
CA VAL A 274 -18.22 -3.63 10.79
C VAL A 274 -19.52 -2.91 10.42
N ALA A 275 -19.57 -2.23 9.28
CA ALA A 275 -20.79 -1.64 8.72
C ALA A 275 -21.86 -2.70 8.43
N ALA A 276 -21.50 -3.85 7.89
CA ALA A 276 -22.45 -4.94 7.70
C ALA A 276 -22.93 -5.52 9.03
N LEU A 277 -22.07 -5.65 10.03
CA LEU A 277 -22.45 -6.11 11.36
C LEU A 277 -23.42 -5.13 12.03
N THR A 278 -23.20 -3.81 11.90
CA THR A 278 -24.13 -2.81 12.45
C THR A 278 -25.48 -2.83 11.71
N LEU A 279 -25.49 -3.06 10.40
CA LEU A 279 -26.72 -3.24 9.62
C LEU A 279 -27.47 -4.52 10.00
N LEU A 280 -26.74 -5.59 10.32
CA LEU A 280 -27.32 -6.86 10.77
C LEU A 280 -27.91 -6.73 12.18
N ASP A 281 -27.21 -6.08 13.09
CA ASP A 281 -27.67 -5.76 14.45
C ASP A 281 -28.92 -4.87 14.42
N ALA A 282 -28.96 -3.87 13.53
CA ALA A 282 -30.13 -3.04 13.30
C ALA A 282 -31.32 -3.80 12.66
N GLY A 283 -31.11 -5.02 12.17
CA GLY A 283 -32.12 -5.81 11.47
C GLY A 283 -32.47 -5.27 10.07
N ALA A 284 -31.63 -4.40 9.51
CA ALA A 284 -31.79 -3.82 8.18
C ALA A 284 -31.40 -4.80 7.06
N ILE A 285 -30.54 -5.77 7.38
CA ILE A 285 -30.14 -6.85 6.48
C ILE A 285 -30.21 -8.20 7.18
N ARG A 286 -30.37 -9.27 6.39
CA ARG A 286 -30.24 -10.66 6.85
C ARG A 286 -29.28 -11.43 5.94
N ILE A 287 -28.52 -12.35 6.53
CA ILE A 287 -27.61 -13.23 5.79
C ILE A 287 -28.33 -14.56 5.52
N VAL A 288 -28.30 -14.98 4.25
CA VAL A 288 -28.85 -16.25 3.78
C VAL A 288 -27.67 -17.15 3.38
N PRO A 289 -27.47 -18.29 4.07
CA PRO A 289 -26.41 -19.23 3.73
C PRO A 289 -26.66 -19.88 2.37
N PRO A 290 -25.61 -20.37 1.69
CA PRO A 290 -25.74 -21.02 0.38
C PRO A 290 -26.69 -22.23 0.45
N ALA A 291 -27.47 -22.43 -0.62
CA ALA A 291 -28.40 -23.54 -0.70
C ALA A 291 -27.64 -24.86 -0.92
N LYS A 292 -27.90 -25.88 -0.09
CA LYS A 292 -27.24 -27.21 -0.13
C LYS A 292 -27.37 -27.97 -1.47
N LYS A 293 -28.19 -27.50 -2.43
CA LYS A 293 -28.58 -28.25 -3.64
C LYS A 293 -28.02 -27.71 -4.97
N LYS A 294 -27.17 -26.69 -4.99
CA LYS A 294 -26.55 -26.19 -6.23
C LYS A 294 -25.07 -25.87 -6.04
N ARG A 295 -24.32 -25.84 -7.15
CA ARG A 295 -22.90 -25.41 -7.32
C ARG A 295 -22.62 -23.97 -6.86
N ASP A 296 -23.58 -23.32 -6.21
CA ASP A 296 -23.52 -21.95 -5.72
C ASP A 296 -23.05 -21.95 -4.26
N ARG A 297 -21.80 -21.53 -4.05
CA ARG A 297 -21.16 -21.44 -2.73
C ARG A 297 -21.29 -20.05 -2.10
N ASN A 298 -21.98 -19.11 -2.76
CA ASN A 298 -21.99 -17.73 -2.29
C ASN A 298 -22.93 -17.54 -1.10
N THR A 299 -22.45 -16.77 -0.12
CA THR A 299 -23.28 -16.24 0.96
C THR A 299 -24.04 -15.03 0.42
N TYR A 300 -25.33 -14.94 0.70
CA TYR A 300 -26.17 -13.87 0.20
C TYR A 300 -26.66 -12.97 1.32
N VAL A 301 -26.83 -11.70 1.00
CA VAL A 301 -27.42 -10.69 1.87
C VAL A 301 -28.77 -10.29 1.28
N VAL A 302 -29.77 -10.13 2.13
CA VAL A 302 -31.11 -9.68 1.76
C VAL A 302 -31.48 -8.44 2.56
N ALA A 303 -31.95 -7.40 1.88
CA ALA A 303 -32.45 -6.19 2.53
C ALA A 303 -33.80 -6.45 3.22
N ASN A 304 -34.02 -5.84 4.37
CA ASN A 304 -35.29 -5.87 5.08
C ASN A 304 -36.00 -4.51 4.94
N GLN A 305 -37.04 -4.43 4.11
CA GLN A 305 -37.72 -3.15 3.80
C GLN A 305 -38.43 -2.52 5.00
N ASP A 306 -38.81 -3.32 5.99
CA ASP A 306 -39.54 -2.83 7.17
C ASP A 306 -38.64 -2.04 8.14
N ARG A 307 -37.31 -2.09 7.95
CA ARG A 307 -36.32 -1.45 8.81
C ARG A 307 -35.18 -0.81 7.99
N PRO A 308 -35.40 0.36 7.38
CA PRO A 308 -34.33 1.08 6.71
C PRO A 308 -33.28 1.57 7.72
N PRO A 309 -31.97 1.48 7.42
CA PRO A 309 -30.92 1.91 8.32
C PRO A 309 -30.68 3.43 8.23
N GLU A 310 -30.33 4.04 9.35
CA GLU A 310 -29.94 5.47 9.41
C GLU A 310 -28.55 5.74 8.78
N ARG A 311 -27.73 4.70 8.61
CA ARG A 311 -26.35 4.78 8.11
C ARG A 311 -26.12 3.75 7.01
N HIS A 312 -25.10 3.99 6.18
CA HIS A 312 -24.82 3.16 4.99
C HIS A 312 -26.05 3.01 4.08
N THR A 313 -26.86 4.07 4.00
CA THR A 313 -28.14 4.10 3.29
C THR A 313 -27.93 3.86 1.79
N ASN A 314 -26.80 4.28 1.22
CA ASN A 314 -26.47 4.06 -0.19
C ASN A 314 -26.33 2.56 -0.51
N ALA A 315 -25.52 1.83 0.26
CA ALA A 315 -25.36 0.39 0.09
C ALA A 315 -26.67 -0.37 0.32
N TRP A 316 -27.45 0.02 1.33
CA TRP A 316 -28.74 -0.60 1.63
C TRP A 316 -29.80 -0.33 0.54
N THR A 317 -29.92 0.91 0.08
CA THR A 317 -30.88 1.27 -0.99
C THR A 317 -30.53 0.58 -2.30
N TRP A 318 -29.24 0.44 -2.61
CA TRP A 318 -28.78 -0.37 -3.73
C TRP A 318 -29.20 -1.84 -3.59
N LEU A 319 -29.04 -2.45 -2.40
CA LEU A 319 -29.44 -3.83 -2.13
C LEU A 319 -30.96 -4.02 -2.26
N ALA A 320 -31.74 -3.05 -1.76
CA ALA A 320 -33.20 -3.06 -1.84
C ALA A 320 -33.74 -2.96 -3.28
N ARG A 321 -32.95 -2.43 -4.24
CA ARG A 321 -33.30 -2.38 -5.67
C ARG A 321 -32.97 -3.65 -6.44
N GLN A 322 -32.24 -4.59 -5.84
CA GLN A 322 -31.86 -5.84 -6.52
C GLN A 322 -33.07 -6.78 -6.71
N THR A 323 -32.99 -7.65 -7.72
CA THR A 323 -33.98 -8.70 -7.95
C THR A 323 -34.06 -9.61 -6.72
N GLN A 324 -35.26 -9.81 -6.17
CA GLN A 324 -35.49 -10.51 -4.89
C GLN A 324 -34.84 -9.82 -3.67
N GLN A 325 -34.45 -8.55 -3.78
CA GLN A 325 -33.79 -7.75 -2.72
C GLN A 325 -32.54 -8.43 -2.17
N ARG A 326 -31.89 -9.25 -3.01
CA ARG A 326 -30.84 -10.19 -2.63
C ARG A 326 -29.60 -9.97 -3.49
N SER A 327 -28.43 -9.99 -2.87
CA SER A 327 -27.15 -9.90 -3.55
C SER A 327 -26.11 -10.81 -2.90
N PRO A 328 -25.14 -11.37 -3.64
CA PRO A 328 -23.97 -12.00 -3.06
C PRO A 328 -23.22 -11.05 -2.11
N TRP A 329 -22.67 -11.59 -1.03
CA TRP A 329 -21.88 -10.83 -0.04
C TRP A 329 -20.77 -9.97 -0.67
N PRO A 330 -19.94 -10.47 -1.61
CA PRO A 330 -18.89 -9.65 -2.21
C PRO A 330 -19.42 -8.35 -2.82
N ASN A 331 -20.49 -8.46 -3.64
CA ASN A 331 -21.08 -7.29 -4.29
C ASN A 331 -21.65 -6.29 -3.28
N PHE A 332 -22.22 -6.76 -2.17
CA PHE A 332 -22.74 -5.88 -1.12
C PHE A 332 -21.62 -5.22 -0.31
N ARG A 333 -20.57 -5.98 0.00
CA ARG A 333 -19.34 -5.48 0.65
C ARG A 333 -18.71 -4.38 -0.18
N ASP A 334 -18.58 -4.56 -1.49
CA ASP A 334 -17.94 -3.58 -2.37
C ASP A 334 -18.71 -2.25 -2.34
N ARG A 335 -20.05 -2.29 -2.23
CA ARG A 335 -20.88 -1.07 -2.05
C ARG A 335 -20.68 -0.37 -0.71
N LEU A 336 -20.33 -1.11 0.34
CA LEU A 336 -19.95 -0.51 1.62
C LEU A 336 -18.54 0.07 1.55
N VAL A 337 -17.62 -0.55 0.78
CA VAL A 337 -16.27 -0.04 0.52
C VAL A 337 -16.32 1.26 -0.28
N ASP A 338 -17.26 1.42 -1.21
CA ASP A 338 -17.47 2.65 -1.98
C ASP A 338 -17.75 3.88 -1.10
N ASP A 339 -18.27 3.70 0.12
CA ASP A 339 -18.49 4.80 1.10
C ASP A 339 -17.18 5.24 1.79
N ALA A 340 -16.09 4.46 1.69
CA ALA A 340 -14.84 4.69 2.42
C ALA A 340 -14.14 6.00 2.07
N PRO A 341 -14.03 6.44 0.79
CA PRO A 341 -13.36 7.69 0.44
C PRO A 341 -14.04 8.92 1.06
N GLU A 342 -15.37 8.99 0.98
CA GLU A 342 -16.15 10.08 1.57
C GLU A 342 -15.96 10.12 3.10
N MET A 343 -16.02 8.96 3.74
CA MET A 343 -15.78 8.84 5.18
C MET A 343 -14.35 9.24 5.56
N THR A 344 -13.36 8.86 4.75
CA THR A 344 -11.96 9.24 4.95
C THR A 344 -11.77 10.75 4.84
N ASP A 345 -12.38 11.39 3.86
CA ASP A 345 -12.27 12.84 3.66
C ASP A 345 -12.94 13.62 4.81
N ARG A 346 -14.06 13.09 5.34
CA ARG A 346 -14.69 13.62 6.55
C ARG A 346 -13.81 13.48 7.78
N LEU A 347 -13.18 12.31 7.98
CA LEU A 347 -12.25 12.11 9.09
C LEU A 347 -11.01 13.01 8.98
N ARG A 348 -10.52 13.28 7.77
CA ARG A 348 -9.45 14.26 7.52
C ARG A 348 -9.87 15.69 7.87
N SER A 349 -11.09 16.10 7.50
CA SER A 349 -11.58 17.46 7.79
C SER A 349 -11.84 17.67 9.29
N GLU A 350 -12.26 16.62 9.99
CA GLU A 350 -12.43 16.59 11.45
C GLU A 350 -11.09 16.46 12.22
N GLY A 351 -9.97 16.22 11.52
CA GLY A 351 -8.64 16.13 12.13
C GLY A 351 -8.27 14.76 12.71
N TRP A 352 -9.11 13.74 12.52
CA TRP A 352 -8.88 12.33 12.88
C TRP A 352 -7.89 11.60 11.99
N MET A 353 -7.52 12.22 10.86
CA MET A 353 -6.52 11.70 9.94
C MET A 353 -5.70 12.86 9.40
N TRP A 354 -4.45 12.57 9.01
CA TRP A 354 -3.61 13.57 8.34
C TRP A 354 -4.21 13.99 6.99
N THR A 355 -4.26 15.30 6.74
CA THR A 355 -4.68 15.82 5.44
C THR A 355 -3.61 15.50 4.38
N ARG A 356 -4.04 15.34 3.12
CA ARG A 356 -3.11 15.12 2.00
C ARG A 356 -2.11 16.26 1.94
N GLY A 357 -0.83 15.93 2.07
CA GLY A 357 0.26 16.90 2.03
C GLY A 357 0.61 17.58 3.37
N ALA A 358 -0.01 17.20 4.49
CA ALA A 358 0.35 17.73 5.81
C ALA A 358 1.81 17.45 6.21
N MET A 359 2.41 16.39 5.65
CA MET A 359 3.84 16.07 5.84
C MET A 359 4.77 16.69 4.79
N ARG A 360 4.26 17.52 3.86
CA ARG A 360 5.13 18.23 2.91
C ARG A 360 6.12 19.15 3.61
N GLY A 361 5.75 19.72 4.76
CA GLY A 361 6.65 20.56 5.54
C GLY A 361 7.84 19.79 6.14
N THR A 362 7.61 18.57 6.62
CA THR A 362 8.68 17.73 7.18
C THR A 362 9.58 17.16 6.09
N THR A 363 9.01 16.79 4.93
CA THR A 363 9.82 16.35 3.78
C THR A 363 10.64 17.50 3.20
N LEU A 364 10.07 18.70 3.04
CA LEU A 364 10.82 19.89 2.59
C LEU A 364 11.95 20.26 3.57
N ALA A 365 11.72 20.18 4.88
CA ALA A 365 12.75 20.41 5.87
C ALA A 365 13.88 19.36 5.81
N ALA A 366 13.55 18.08 5.59
CA ALA A 366 14.55 17.04 5.38
C ALA A 366 15.38 17.28 4.11
N TRP A 367 14.73 17.66 3.00
CA TRP A 367 15.40 18.04 1.75
C TRP A 367 16.32 19.25 1.92
N ALA A 368 15.90 20.27 2.67
CA ALA A 368 16.73 21.44 2.95
C ALA A 368 18.01 21.07 3.73
N ILE A 369 17.90 20.18 4.72
CA ILE A 369 19.06 19.68 5.48
C ILE A 369 20.02 18.92 4.53
N VAL A 370 19.50 18.02 3.69
CA VAL A 370 20.32 17.25 2.73
C VAL A 370 21.01 18.18 1.74
N LEU A 371 20.29 19.12 1.12
CA LEU A 371 20.85 20.05 0.15
C LEU A 371 21.94 20.94 0.75
N ALA A 372 21.75 21.42 1.99
CA ALA A 372 22.77 22.20 2.69
C ALA A 372 24.04 21.38 2.95
N THR A 373 23.91 20.10 3.31
CA THR A 373 25.08 19.22 3.49
C THR A 373 25.81 18.94 2.17
N LEU A 374 25.08 18.68 1.08
CA LEU A 374 25.67 18.47 -0.24
C LEU A 374 26.38 19.72 -0.77
N TRP A 375 25.79 20.91 -0.59
CA TRP A 375 26.37 22.17 -1.02
C TRP A 375 27.74 22.44 -0.38
N LEU A 376 27.89 22.09 0.91
CA LEU A 376 29.17 22.20 1.63
C LEU A 376 30.25 21.30 1.00
N GLY A 377 29.87 20.08 0.58
CA GLY A 377 30.77 19.17 -0.13
C GLY A 377 31.19 19.71 -1.50
N VAL A 378 30.24 20.25 -2.26
CA VAL A 378 30.48 20.86 -3.58
C VAL A 378 31.40 22.08 -3.47
N MET A 379 31.19 22.96 -2.50
CA MET A 379 32.06 24.13 -2.30
C MET A 379 33.52 23.76 -2.02
N LYS A 380 33.79 22.64 -1.32
CA LYS A 380 35.17 22.17 -1.15
C LYS A 380 35.81 21.70 -2.44
N ALA A 381 35.04 21.08 -3.34
CA ALA A 381 35.54 20.60 -4.62
C ALA A 381 35.93 21.73 -5.57
N PHE A 382 35.29 22.91 -5.47
CA PHE A 382 35.62 24.08 -6.27
C PHE A 382 36.78 24.93 -5.72
N VAL A 383 37.09 24.80 -4.42
CA VAL A 383 38.18 25.55 -3.75
C VAL A 383 39.45 24.69 -3.59
N GLY A 384 39.36 23.38 -3.85
CA GLY A 384 40.44 22.41 -3.75
C GLY A 384 41.24 22.22 -5.02
#